data_AF-A0A3D8J741-F1
#
_entry.id   AF-A0A3D8J741-F1
#
_cell.length_a   1.000
_cell.length_b   1.000
_cell.length_c   1.000
_cell.angle_alpha   90.00
_cell.angle_beta   90.00
_cell.angle_gamma   90.00
#
_symmetry.space_group_name_H-M   'P 1'
#
loop_
_entity.id
_entity.type
_entity.pdbx_description
1 polymer ?
#
loop_
_entity_poly.entity_id
_entity_poly.type
_entity_poly.pdbx_seq_one_letter_code
_entity_poly.pdbx_strand_id
1 'polypeptide(L)'
;MLLGQIIHLDKERKEGQVEQIPTKRIYPFSFSVWDGEEEDLALNIEVEFAVENRVVSKMKVKLSLEELEAIQVTKSADDCINEFFAREIRILAEYQQFIEDSPELDFIRMQRFLFTAYNDLCDLDSSLENQELKAIKNEVYSLYRDFQEYNKKMQYPLPYCFEKIFLVRQVNYTHLEQFVEDTKIGMQGAKAESEPLGRRLEEEERNLRLIPDKKSKEYFEYEKEVKALRRRLVDLIDYIAKQKDIIAKESARLQSFKERHFQKFSETFAPMTNKIKTRFIKLLNTKGYELDKSLWQRAKTNQYVKKFFRDANIHGGYNSRTYLRYFLRGLDKNKISGKTRELFTLLKSMEDKSVKNIMIIQENDTKSFRSRQLIERVDSGLKVTVEHNPFDALEKLHAKPQDIVVIDSKINGLHAFDFVREYKETPNAKNPIFIVVTPQQVEYKVVEDGRALGIEYFVVATDSEAFSDAIRMAI
;
A
#
# COMPACT_ATOMS: atom_id res chain seq x y z
N MET A 1 -3.55 48.58 17.05
CA MET A 1 -2.50 48.18 16.10
C MET A 1 -2.59 49.08 14.88
N LEU A 2 -1.46 49.40 14.26
CA LEU A 2 -1.35 50.13 13.00
C LEU A 2 -1.54 49.16 11.83
N LEU A 3 -1.98 49.68 10.69
CA LEU A 3 -2.07 48.92 9.43
C LEU A 3 -0.91 49.29 8.52
N GLY A 4 -0.33 48.32 7.83
CA GLY A 4 0.75 48.56 6.90
C GLY A 4 0.96 47.45 5.90
N GLN A 5 1.95 47.61 5.04
CA GLN A 5 2.34 46.65 4.02
C GLN A 5 3.84 46.37 4.12
N ILE A 6 4.25 45.10 4.05
CA ILE A 6 5.67 44.74 4.03
C ILE A 6 6.26 45.16 2.69
N ILE A 7 7.26 46.05 2.72
CA ILE A 7 7.88 46.61 1.51
C ILE A 7 9.31 46.10 1.28
N HIS A 8 9.95 45.54 2.31
CA HIS A 8 11.31 45.01 2.22
C HIS A 8 11.54 43.86 3.19
N LEU A 9 12.31 42.85 2.76
CA LEU A 9 12.73 41.69 3.55
C LEU A 9 14.20 41.37 3.22
N ASP A 10 15.04 41.32 4.24
CA ASP A 10 16.42 40.84 4.18
C ASP A 10 16.49 39.48 4.91
N LYS A 11 16.55 38.40 4.13
CA LYS A 11 16.59 37.02 4.66
C LYS A 11 17.91 36.66 5.32
N GLU A 12 19.02 37.31 4.95
CA GLU A 12 20.33 37.03 5.54
C GLU A 12 20.44 37.66 6.93
N ARG A 13 19.89 38.87 7.10
CA ARG A 13 19.89 39.59 8.38
C ARG A 13 18.66 39.35 9.26
N LYS A 14 17.65 38.65 8.74
CA LYS A 14 16.34 38.43 9.39
C LYS A 14 15.66 39.74 9.80
N GLU A 15 15.77 40.74 8.94
CA GLU A 15 15.20 42.09 9.14
C GLU A 15 14.28 42.46 7.98
N GLY A 16 13.31 43.34 8.24
CA GLY A 16 12.38 43.82 7.23
C GLY A 16 11.90 45.24 7.49
N GLN A 17 11.15 45.79 6.54
CA GLN A 17 10.51 47.09 6.66
C GLN A 17 9.03 47.02 6.31
N VAL A 18 8.20 47.65 7.14
CA VAL A 18 6.76 47.80 6.92
C VAL A 18 6.43 49.28 6.69
N GLU A 19 5.65 49.56 5.66
CA GLU A 19 5.10 50.89 5.38
C GLU A 19 3.69 51.01 5.98
N GLN A 20 3.46 52.01 6.83
CA GLN A 20 2.17 52.28 7.44
C GLN A 20 1.18 52.90 6.44
N ILE A 21 -0.05 52.37 6.38
CA ILE A 21 -1.16 52.92 5.59
C ILE A 21 -2.05 53.80 6.51
N PRO A 22 -2.40 55.04 6.14
CA PRO A 22 -2.09 55.77 4.89
C PRO A 22 -0.88 56.71 4.99
N THR A 23 -0.20 56.78 6.14
CA THR A 23 0.81 57.81 6.45
C THR A 23 2.15 57.61 5.72
N LYS A 24 2.36 56.46 5.06
CA LYS A 24 3.59 56.06 4.37
C LYS A 24 4.85 56.10 5.23
N ARG A 25 4.70 55.96 6.55
CA ARG A 25 5.82 55.89 7.48
C ARG A 25 6.43 54.49 7.47
N ILE A 26 7.74 54.42 7.34
CA ILE A 26 8.47 53.16 7.29
C ILE A 26 8.99 52.82 8.69
N TYR A 27 8.72 51.59 9.13
CA TYR A 27 9.21 51.06 10.40
C TYR A 27 10.03 49.79 10.16
N PRO A 28 11.24 49.69 10.74
CA PRO A 28 12.01 48.46 10.70
C PRO A 28 11.42 47.42 11.67
N PHE A 29 11.56 46.15 11.32
CA PHE A 29 11.17 45.02 12.16
C PHE A 29 12.17 43.86 12.04
N SER A 30 12.33 43.09 13.12
CA SER A 30 13.02 41.80 13.10
C SER A 30 12.01 40.68 12.82
N PHE A 31 12.39 39.63 12.10
CA PHE A 31 11.49 38.49 11.84
C PHE A 31 10.95 37.85 13.14
N SER A 32 11.66 38.01 14.26
CA SER A 32 11.21 37.53 15.57
C SER A 32 9.91 38.17 16.09
N VAL A 33 9.47 39.30 15.52
CA VAL A 33 8.23 39.97 15.93
C VAL A 33 7.00 39.51 15.13
N TRP A 34 7.22 38.59 14.17
CA TRP A 34 6.18 37.98 13.34
C TRP A 34 5.42 36.89 14.10
N ASP A 35 4.09 37.01 14.12
CA ASP A 35 3.15 36.07 14.71
C ASP A 35 2.65 35.10 13.61
N GLY A 36 3.52 34.17 13.18
CA GLY A 36 3.28 33.20 12.10
C GLY A 36 4.54 32.37 11.74
N GLU A 37 4.46 31.49 10.75
CA GLU A 37 5.66 30.78 10.26
C GLU A 37 6.53 31.73 9.42
N GLU A 38 7.86 31.57 9.48
CA GLU A 38 8.81 32.40 8.72
C GLU A 38 8.62 32.24 7.19
N GLU A 39 8.07 31.10 6.76
CA GLU A 39 7.70 30.83 5.36
C GLU A 39 6.56 31.72 4.84
N ASP A 40 5.72 32.22 5.75
CA ASP A 40 4.57 33.08 5.42
C ASP A 40 4.96 34.57 5.25
N LEU A 41 6.21 34.94 5.56
CA LEU A 41 6.72 36.30 5.35
C LEU A 41 7.00 36.55 3.87
N ALA A 42 6.13 37.33 3.22
CA ALA A 42 6.31 37.78 1.85
C ALA A 42 6.18 39.30 1.70
N LEU A 43 6.76 39.82 0.62
CA LEU A 43 6.60 41.20 0.20
C LEU A 43 5.14 41.47 -0.19
N ASN A 44 4.71 42.71 0.03
CA ASN A 44 3.39 43.23 -0.32
C ASN A 44 2.19 42.65 0.46
N ILE A 45 2.43 41.92 1.56
CA ILE A 45 1.36 41.46 2.46
C ILE A 45 0.90 42.61 3.35
N GLU A 46 -0.42 42.77 3.51
CA GLU A 46 -1.02 43.68 4.50
C GLU A 46 -0.90 43.10 5.92
N VAL A 47 -0.49 43.93 6.87
CA VAL A 47 -0.17 43.53 8.24
C VAL A 47 -0.78 44.48 9.27
N GLU A 48 -1.14 43.91 10.42
CA GLU A 48 -1.42 44.66 11.64
C GLU A 48 -0.19 44.62 12.54
N PHE A 49 0.29 45.79 12.97
CA PHE A 49 1.53 45.87 13.74
C PHE A 49 1.49 46.92 14.86
N ALA A 50 2.32 46.74 15.88
CA ALA A 50 2.50 47.68 16.99
C ALA A 50 3.91 48.25 16.93
N VAL A 51 4.07 49.54 17.27
CA VAL A 51 5.36 50.23 17.25
C VAL A 51 5.69 50.72 18.65
N GLU A 52 6.88 50.37 19.14
CA GLU A 52 7.46 50.88 20.37
C GLU A 52 8.85 51.42 20.04
N ASN A 53 9.20 52.61 20.55
CA ASN A 53 10.52 53.23 20.30
C ASN A 53 10.94 53.29 18.82
N ARG A 54 9.99 53.53 17.90
CA ARG A 54 10.19 53.58 16.43
C ARG A 54 10.57 52.24 15.76
N VAL A 55 10.44 51.11 16.47
CA VAL A 55 10.62 49.76 15.93
C VAL A 55 9.32 48.97 16.10
N VAL A 56 9.02 48.05 15.19
CA VAL A 56 7.85 47.19 15.34
C VAL A 56 8.07 46.21 16.50
N SER A 57 7.17 46.22 17.50
CA SER A 57 7.22 45.32 18.65
C SER A 57 6.41 44.04 18.47
N LYS A 58 5.37 44.08 17.65
CA LYS A 58 4.54 42.92 17.27
C LYS A 58 3.95 43.10 15.88
N MET A 59 3.93 42.05 15.07
CA MET A 59 3.38 42.05 13.72
C MET A 59 2.62 40.75 13.43
N LYS A 60 1.48 40.86 12.76
CA LYS A 60 0.73 39.71 12.23
C LYS A 60 0.12 40.06 10.87
N VAL A 61 -0.18 39.06 10.06
CA VAL A 61 -0.95 39.24 8.82
C VAL A 61 -2.30 39.90 9.17
N LYS A 62 -2.69 40.90 8.38
CA LYS A 62 -4.04 41.43 8.42
C LYS A 62 -4.94 40.44 7.69
N LEU A 63 -5.73 39.70 8.45
CA LEU A 63 -6.74 38.82 7.89
C LEU A 63 -7.84 39.65 7.24
N SER A 64 -8.21 39.29 6.02
CA SER A 64 -9.42 39.82 5.38
C SER A 64 -10.67 39.46 6.21
N LEU A 65 -11.76 40.21 6.05
CA LEU A 65 -13.06 39.87 6.65
C LEU A 65 -13.49 38.45 6.29
N GLU A 66 -13.19 38.01 5.07
CA GLU A 66 -13.47 36.66 4.57
C GLU A 66 -12.64 35.57 5.29
N GLU A 67 -11.42 35.88 5.73
CA GLU A 67 -10.56 34.97 6.49
C GLU A 67 -10.93 34.93 7.97
N LEU A 68 -11.34 36.06 8.55
CA LEU A 68 -11.90 36.11 9.90
C LEU A 68 -13.23 35.35 10.00
N GLU A 69 -14.04 35.41 8.94
CA GLU A 69 -15.27 34.62 8.82
C GLU A 69 -15.02 33.19 8.30
N ALA A 70 -13.79 32.79 7.95
CA ALA A 70 -13.54 31.45 7.41
C ALA A 70 -13.81 30.35 8.45
N ILE A 71 -14.24 29.17 7.98
CA ILE A 71 -14.38 27.99 8.85
C ILE A 71 -12.97 27.51 9.20
N GLN A 72 -12.65 27.44 10.49
CA GLN A 72 -11.35 26.94 10.94
C GLN A 72 -11.27 25.42 10.86
N VAL A 73 -10.14 24.93 10.33
CA VAL A 73 -9.81 23.51 10.27
C VAL A 73 -9.61 22.98 11.69
N THR A 74 -10.32 21.91 12.03
CA THR A 74 -10.21 21.23 13.34
C THR A 74 -9.13 20.16 13.33
N LYS A 75 -8.96 19.44 12.21
CA LYS A 75 -7.94 18.40 12.04
C LYS A 75 -7.27 18.48 10.68
N SER A 76 -5.97 18.21 10.66
CA SER A 76 -5.19 18.16 9.41
C SER A 76 -5.65 17.01 8.49
N ALA A 77 -5.33 17.12 7.20
CA ALA A 77 -5.61 16.04 6.24
C ALA A 77 -4.85 14.77 6.61
N ASP A 78 -3.57 14.89 6.98
CA ASP A 78 -2.70 13.80 7.41
C ASP A 78 -3.29 13.01 8.59
N ASP A 79 -3.74 13.70 9.64
CA ASP A 79 -4.34 13.06 10.81
C ASP A 79 -5.62 12.32 10.45
N CYS A 80 -6.48 12.95 9.64
CA CYS A 80 -7.73 12.33 9.19
C CYS A 80 -7.47 11.04 8.38
N ILE A 81 -6.47 11.06 7.50
CA ILE A 81 -6.07 9.91 6.68
C ILE A 81 -5.47 8.81 7.56
N ASN A 82 -4.58 9.16 8.49
CA ASN A 82 -3.98 8.22 9.44
C ASN A 82 -5.03 7.55 10.33
N GLU A 83 -6.01 8.30 10.84
CA GLU A 83 -7.12 7.74 11.62
C GLU A 83 -7.98 6.78 10.78
N PHE A 84 -8.28 7.14 9.53
CA PHE A 84 -9.09 6.30 8.64
C PHE A 84 -8.40 4.98 8.26
N PHE A 85 -7.08 5.00 8.09
CA PHE A 85 -6.27 3.83 7.78
C PHE A 85 -5.50 3.28 8.99
N ALA A 86 -5.92 3.60 10.22
CA ALA A 86 -5.19 3.22 11.43
C ALA A 86 -5.00 1.70 11.56
N ARG A 87 -6.00 0.90 11.15
CA ARG A 87 -5.92 -0.56 11.14
C ARG A 87 -4.83 -1.04 10.18
N GLU A 88 -4.86 -0.55 8.95
CA GLU A 88 -3.88 -0.89 7.91
C GLU A 88 -2.45 -0.49 8.33
N ILE A 89 -2.29 0.71 8.88
CA ILE A 89 -1.01 1.21 9.37
C ILE A 89 -0.48 0.33 10.51
N ARG A 90 -1.36 -0.08 11.44
CA ARG A 90 -1.00 -0.96 12.55
C ARG A 90 -0.50 -2.32 12.06
N ILE A 91 -1.24 -2.97 11.14
CA ILE A 91 -0.80 -4.24 10.55
C ILE A 91 0.60 -4.07 9.94
N LEU A 92 0.82 -3.02 9.13
CA LEU A 92 2.12 -2.78 8.51
C LEU A 92 3.25 -2.48 9.48
N ALA A 93 2.94 -1.93 10.66
CA ALA A 93 3.91 -1.68 11.73
C ALA A 93 4.31 -2.98 12.45
N GLU A 94 3.34 -3.87 12.72
CA GLU A 94 3.58 -5.17 13.38
C GLU A 94 4.55 -6.06 12.58
N TYR A 95 4.52 -5.97 11.25
CA TYR A 95 5.40 -6.77 10.37
C TYR A 95 6.66 -6.05 9.87
N GLN A 96 6.96 -4.84 10.35
CA GLN A 96 8.03 -4.03 9.77
C GLN A 96 9.40 -4.72 9.81
N GLN A 97 9.77 -5.29 10.97
CA GLN A 97 11.07 -5.97 11.16
C GLN A 97 11.21 -7.22 10.28
N PHE A 98 10.11 -7.91 9.97
CA PHE A 98 10.14 -9.12 9.16
C PHE A 98 10.43 -8.84 7.68
N ILE A 99 10.06 -7.65 7.19
CA ILE A 99 10.09 -7.31 5.76
C ILE A 99 11.48 -6.84 5.29
N GLU A 100 12.33 -6.31 6.16
CA GLU A 100 13.52 -5.55 5.76
C GLU A 100 14.60 -6.41 5.06
N ASP A 101 14.80 -7.67 5.48
CA ASP A 101 15.86 -8.56 4.97
C ASP A 101 15.36 -9.85 4.30
N SER A 102 14.06 -9.95 4.07
CA SER A 102 13.45 -11.21 3.63
C SER A 102 13.25 -11.24 2.11
N PRO A 103 13.53 -12.37 1.43
CA PRO A 103 13.29 -12.50 0.00
C PRO A 103 11.80 -12.34 -0.36
N GLU A 104 11.56 -11.96 -1.61
CA GLU A 104 10.24 -11.65 -2.13
C GLU A 104 9.87 -12.53 -3.33
N LEU A 105 8.59 -12.84 -3.46
CA LEU A 105 8.00 -13.31 -4.72
C LEU A 105 6.86 -12.38 -5.16
N ASP A 106 6.45 -12.43 -6.42
CA ASP A 106 5.31 -11.62 -6.89
C ASP A 106 3.98 -12.27 -6.45
N PHE A 107 3.57 -12.00 -5.20
CA PHE A 107 2.44 -12.71 -4.60
C PHE A 107 1.14 -12.38 -5.32
N ILE A 108 0.93 -11.14 -5.74
CA ILE A 108 -0.31 -10.73 -6.40
C ILE A 108 -0.56 -11.53 -7.68
N ARG A 109 0.50 -11.78 -8.47
CA ARG A 109 0.40 -12.64 -9.66
C ARG A 109 0.37 -14.13 -9.31
N MET A 110 1.17 -14.57 -8.33
CA MET A 110 1.28 -15.98 -7.96
C MET A 110 0.11 -16.50 -7.14
N GLN A 111 -0.68 -15.64 -6.50
CA GLN A 111 -1.63 -16.00 -5.44
C GLN A 111 -2.48 -17.23 -5.76
N ARG A 112 -3.21 -17.20 -6.89
CA ARG A 112 -4.13 -18.27 -7.25
C ARG A 112 -3.36 -19.58 -7.47
N PHE A 113 -2.24 -19.50 -8.17
CA PHE A 113 -1.38 -20.65 -8.41
C PHE A 113 -0.79 -21.19 -7.11
N LEU A 114 -0.29 -20.34 -6.22
CA LEU A 114 0.33 -20.76 -4.97
C LEU A 114 -0.66 -21.52 -4.07
N PHE A 115 -1.90 -21.04 -3.95
CA PHE A 115 -2.94 -21.74 -3.20
C PHE A 115 -3.43 -23.01 -3.89
N THR A 116 -3.48 -23.03 -5.23
CA THR A 116 -3.77 -24.26 -5.98
C THR A 116 -2.67 -25.29 -5.76
N ALA A 117 -1.41 -24.91 -5.91
CA ALA A 117 -0.26 -25.79 -5.68
C ALA A 117 -0.24 -26.32 -4.24
N TYR A 118 -0.56 -25.48 -3.25
CA TYR A 118 -0.73 -25.93 -1.88
C TYR A 118 -1.75 -27.06 -1.78
N ASN A 119 -2.97 -26.84 -2.31
CA ASN A 119 -4.06 -27.80 -2.19
C ASN A 119 -3.73 -29.09 -2.96
N ASP A 120 -3.26 -28.98 -4.21
CA ASP A 120 -2.92 -30.12 -5.06
C ASP A 120 -1.85 -31.00 -4.40
N LEU A 121 -0.83 -30.39 -3.77
CA LEU A 121 0.21 -31.15 -3.07
C LEU A 121 -0.32 -31.79 -1.78
N CYS A 122 -1.11 -31.07 -0.97
CA CYS A 122 -1.72 -31.64 0.23
C CYS A 122 -2.75 -32.74 -0.06
N ASP A 123 -3.38 -32.71 -1.24
CA ASP A 123 -4.30 -33.76 -1.70
C ASP A 123 -3.53 -35.03 -2.12
N LEU A 124 -2.28 -34.90 -2.58
CA LEU A 124 -1.40 -36.07 -2.83
C LEU A 124 -1.01 -36.78 -1.53
N ASP A 125 -0.73 -36.01 -0.48
CA ASP A 125 -0.43 -36.53 0.85
C ASP A 125 -0.75 -35.51 1.94
N SER A 126 -1.72 -35.83 2.79
CA SER A 126 -2.15 -34.96 3.88
C SER A 126 -1.07 -34.72 4.95
N SER A 127 -0.04 -35.58 5.02
CA SER A 127 1.10 -35.38 5.94
C SER A 127 1.96 -34.15 5.60
N LEU A 128 1.81 -33.60 4.39
CA LEU A 128 2.43 -32.34 3.98
C LEU A 128 1.92 -31.16 4.80
N GLU A 129 0.62 -31.12 5.14
CA GLU A 129 0.05 -30.04 5.95
C GLU A 129 0.34 -30.26 7.45
N ASN A 130 1.39 -29.62 7.97
CA ASN A 130 1.59 -29.50 9.42
C ASN A 130 0.97 -28.20 9.96
N GLN A 131 0.92 -28.06 11.29
CA GLN A 131 0.36 -26.87 11.94
C GLN A 131 1.08 -25.58 11.54
N GLU A 132 2.40 -25.63 11.36
CA GLU A 132 3.21 -24.48 10.96
C GLU A 132 2.87 -23.99 9.54
N LEU A 133 2.89 -24.89 8.56
CA LEU A 133 2.58 -24.57 7.17
C LEU A 133 1.13 -24.07 7.03
N LYS A 134 0.20 -24.67 7.76
CA LYS A 134 -1.20 -24.23 7.84
C LYS A 134 -1.33 -22.83 8.45
N ALA A 135 -0.57 -22.53 9.50
CA ALA A 135 -0.55 -21.21 10.12
C ALA A 135 -0.06 -20.13 9.14
N ILE A 136 1.05 -20.39 8.42
CA ILE A 136 1.58 -19.48 7.39
C ILE A 136 0.54 -19.26 6.29
N LYS A 137 -0.12 -20.32 5.80
CA LYS A 137 -1.20 -20.20 4.79
C LYS A 137 -2.33 -19.29 5.26
N ASN A 138 -2.81 -19.51 6.49
CA ASN A 138 -3.91 -18.75 7.05
C ASN A 138 -3.53 -17.28 7.29
N GLU A 139 -2.30 -17.03 7.72
CA GLU A 139 -1.74 -15.70 7.89
C GLU A 139 -1.70 -14.95 6.53
N VAL A 140 -1.11 -15.55 5.50
CA VAL A 140 -1.07 -14.98 4.14
C VAL A 140 -2.48 -14.70 3.61
N TYR A 141 -3.42 -15.62 3.84
CA TYR A 141 -4.81 -15.43 3.43
C TYR A 141 -5.49 -14.26 4.16
N SER A 142 -5.26 -14.13 5.48
CA SER A 142 -5.77 -13.01 6.26
C SER A 142 -5.20 -11.68 5.80
N LEU A 143 -3.87 -11.59 5.61
CA LEU A 143 -3.21 -10.39 5.11
C LEU A 143 -3.71 -10.00 3.72
N TYR A 144 -3.95 -10.99 2.85
CA TYR A 144 -4.52 -10.72 1.54
C TYR A 144 -5.95 -10.19 1.63
N ARG A 145 -6.77 -10.72 2.56
CA ARG A 145 -8.12 -10.20 2.82
C ARG A 145 -8.05 -8.75 3.31
N ASP A 146 -7.14 -8.42 4.22
CA ASP A 146 -6.93 -7.05 4.70
C ASP A 146 -6.52 -6.12 3.55
N PHE A 147 -5.64 -6.58 2.65
CA PHE A 147 -5.29 -5.83 1.44
C PHE A 147 -6.47 -5.67 0.47
N GLN A 148 -7.36 -6.66 0.35
CA GLN A 148 -8.59 -6.53 -0.44
C GLN A 148 -9.56 -5.50 0.18
N GLU A 149 -9.70 -5.49 1.50
CA GLU A 149 -10.48 -4.46 2.22
C GLU A 149 -9.92 -3.06 1.98
N TYR A 150 -8.59 -2.92 2.07
CA TYR A 150 -7.90 -1.68 1.69
C TYR A 150 -8.19 -1.28 0.24
N ASN A 151 -8.07 -2.19 -0.73
CA ASN A 151 -8.35 -1.89 -2.14
C ASN A 151 -9.80 -1.47 -2.37
N LYS A 152 -10.77 -2.05 -1.63
CA LYS A 152 -12.17 -1.60 -1.68
C LYS A 152 -12.32 -0.16 -1.20
N LYS A 153 -11.63 0.22 -0.11
CA LYS A 153 -11.59 1.62 0.35
C LYS A 153 -11.00 2.57 -0.70
N MET A 154 -10.07 2.08 -1.52
CA MET A 154 -9.43 2.88 -2.58
C MET A 154 -10.25 2.96 -3.88
N GLN A 155 -11.35 2.23 -4.02
CA GLN A 155 -12.22 2.30 -5.20
C GLN A 155 -13.15 3.52 -5.17
N TYR A 156 -13.32 4.14 -4.01
CA TYR A 156 -14.18 5.31 -3.89
C TYR A 156 -13.58 6.53 -4.61
N PRO A 157 -14.41 7.35 -5.30
CA PRO A 157 -13.95 8.58 -5.91
C PRO A 157 -13.32 9.53 -4.89
N LEU A 158 -12.29 10.28 -5.30
CA LEU A 158 -11.60 11.23 -4.41
C LEU A 158 -12.53 12.25 -3.73
N PRO A 159 -13.55 12.83 -4.40
CA PRO A 159 -14.53 13.70 -3.73
C PRO A 159 -15.25 13.00 -2.58
N TYR A 160 -15.65 11.74 -2.76
CA TYR A 160 -16.30 10.97 -1.71
C TYR A 160 -15.36 10.70 -0.53
N CYS A 161 -14.09 10.36 -0.82
CA CYS A 161 -13.07 10.20 0.22
C CYS A 161 -12.85 11.49 1.01
N PHE A 162 -12.79 12.64 0.33
CA PHE A 162 -12.67 13.94 0.99
C PHE A 162 -13.83 14.21 1.96
N GLU A 163 -15.07 13.93 1.54
CA GLU A 163 -16.22 14.11 2.43
C GLU A 163 -16.17 13.15 3.63
N LYS A 164 -15.94 11.86 3.40
CA LYS A 164 -16.01 10.84 4.46
C LYS A 164 -14.80 10.79 5.39
N ILE A 165 -13.63 11.20 4.92
CA ILE A 165 -12.38 11.14 5.68
C ILE A 165 -12.06 12.49 6.30
N PHE A 166 -12.16 13.57 5.52
CA PHE A 166 -11.74 14.89 5.95
C PHE A 166 -12.90 15.72 6.51
N LEU A 167 -13.96 15.98 5.74
CA LEU A 167 -15.03 16.91 6.15
C LEU A 167 -15.78 16.45 7.41
N VAL A 168 -16.11 15.15 7.51
CA VAL A 168 -16.78 14.58 8.69
C VAL A 168 -15.98 14.76 9.98
N ARG A 169 -14.66 15.00 9.88
CA ARG A 169 -13.78 15.24 11.04
C ARG A 169 -13.59 16.73 11.37
N GLN A 170 -14.16 17.63 10.57
CA GLN A 170 -14.11 19.07 10.80
C GLN A 170 -15.34 19.52 11.60
N VAL A 171 -15.18 19.67 12.92
CA VAL A 171 -16.30 19.98 13.85
C VAL A 171 -17.01 21.28 13.48
N ASN A 172 -16.25 22.33 13.14
CA ASN A 172 -16.83 23.61 12.78
C ASN A 172 -17.62 23.54 11.45
N TYR A 173 -17.14 22.74 10.50
CA TYR A 173 -17.83 22.52 9.22
C TYR A 173 -19.11 21.74 9.44
N THR A 174 -19.09 20.63 10.19
CA THR A 174 -20.27 19.79 10.40
C THR A 174 -21.35 20.50 11.21
N HIS A 175 -20.98 21.31 12.21
CA HIS A 175 -21.94 22.15 12.94
C HIS A 175 -22.61 23.17 12.03
N LEU A 176 -21.86 23.81 11.13
CA LEU A 176 -22.42 24.77 10.19
C LEU A 176 -23.32 24.09 9.15
N GLU A 177 -22.93 22.91 8.66
CA GLU A 177 -23.73 22.10 7.75
C GLU A 177 -25.07 21.71 8.39
N GLN A 178 -25.05 21.27 9.66
CA GLN A 178 -26.28 20.98 10.42
C GLN A 178 -27.13 22.23 10.63
N PHE A 179 -26.52 23.36 10.99
CA PHE A 179 -27.23 24.63 11.16
C PHE A 179 -27.95 25.07 9.88
N VAL A 180 -27.28 24.94 8.72
CA VAL A 180 -27.89 25.24 7.41
C VAL A 180 -29.07 24.32 7.13
N GLU A 181 -28.98 23.04 7.46
CA GLU A 181 -30.06 22.09 7.25
C GLU A 181 -31.26 22.35 8.17
N ASP A 182 -31.02 22.59 9.46
CA ASP A 182 -32.06 22.98 10.42
C ASP A 182 -32.77 24.26 9.99
N THR A 183 -32.01 25.22 9.45
CA THR A 183 -32.54 26.47 8.90
C THR A 183 -33.41 26.24 7.66
N LYS A 184 -33.02 25.32 6.76
CA LYS A 184 -33.86 24.93 5.61
C LYS A 184 -35.16 24.29 6.06
N ILE A 185 -35.12 23.40 7.05
CA ILE A 185 -36.30 22.75 7.61
C ILE A 185 -37.24 23.80 8.21
N GLY A 186 -36.72 24.73 9.01
CA GLY A 186 -37.49 25.84 9.57
C GLY A 186 -38.12 26.73 8.51
N MET A 187 -37.36 27.09 7.46
CA MET A 187 -37.87 27.86 6.32
C MET A 187 -38.97 27.10 5.55
N GLN A 188 -38.82 25.79 5.34
CA GLN A 188 -39.85 24.97 4.69
C GLN A 188 -41.13 24.91 5.52
N GLY A 189 -41.03 24.78 6.84
CA GLY A 189 -42.17 24.86 7.75
C GLY A 189 -42.89 26.20 7.64
N ALA A 190 -42.15 27.31 7.66
CA ALA A 190 -42.71 28.65 7.49
C ALA A 190 -43.38 28.83 6.10
N LYS A 191 -42.78 28.29 5.02
CA LYS A 191 -43.40 28.30 3.68
C LYS A 191 -44.71 27.52 3.66
N ALA A 192 -44.74 26.34 4.27
CA ALA A 192 -45.95 25.52 4.36
C ALA A 192 -47.07 26.20 5.17
N GLU A 193 -46.73 27.03 6.17
CA GLU A 193 -47.71 27.84 6.91
C GLU A 193 -48.20 29.07 6.12
N SER A 194 -47.35 29.62 5.25
CA SER A 194 -47.64 30.87 4.52
C SER A 194 -48.75 30.74 3.48
N GLU A 195 -48.82 29.62 2.75
CA GLU A 195 -49.85 29.39 1.73
C GLU A 195 -51.28 29.33 2.30
N PRO A 196 -51.59 28.50 3.34
CA PRO A 196 -52.92 28.46 3.91
C PRO A 196 -53.29 29.76 4.63
N LEU A 197 -52.34 30.43 5.31
CA LEU A 197 -52.57 31.74 5.90
C LEU A 197 -52.89 32.79 4.83
N GLY A 198 -52.21 32.76 3.69
CA GLY A 198 -52.49 33.63 2.54
C GLY A 198 -53.90 33.44 1.99
N ARG A 199 -54.33 32.19 1.75
CA ARG A 199 -55.69 31.88 1.29
C ARG A 199 -56.74 32.33 2.29
N ARG A 200 -56.52 32.05 3.58
CA ARG A 200 -57.41 32.50 4.65
C ARG A 200 -57.51 34.02 4.70
N LEU A 201 -56.38 34.73 4.60
CA LEU A 201 -56.39 36.20 4.58
C LEU A 201 -57.20 36.74 3.39
N GLU A 202 -57.06 36.15 2.19
CA GLU A 202 -57.85 36.54 1.02
C GLU A 202 -59.36 36.34 1.24
N GLU A 203 -59.76 35.23 1.85
CA GLU A 203 -61.16 34.95 2.21
C GLU A 203 -61.69 35.96 3.23
N GLU A 204 -60.94 36.21 4.31
CA GLU A 204 -61.35 37.14 5.36
C GLU A 204 -61.38 38.60 4.85
N GLU A 205 -60.47 38.99 3.96
CA GLU A 205 -60.51 40.28 3.29
C GLU A 205 -61.72 40.44 2.36
N ARG A 206 -62.16 39.36 1.70
CA ARG A 206 -63.41 39.37 0.92
C ARG A 206 -64.62 39.53 1.83
N ASN A 207 -64.67 38.79 2.94
CA ASN A 207 -65.76 38.86 3.91
C ASN A 207 -65.88 40.26 4.54
N LEU A 208 -64.75 40.87 4.92
CA LEU A 208 -64.70 42.23 5.47
C LEU A 208 -65.28 43.28 4.48
N ARG A 209 -65.11 43.09 3.16
CA ARG A 209 -65.66 43.99 2.14
C ARG A 209 -67.19 43.87 1.99
N LEU A 210 -67.77 42.75 2.38
CA LEU A 210 -69.20 42.47 2.27
C LEU A 210 -70.02 43.02 3.46
N ILE A 211 -69.37 43.48 4.54
CA ILE A 211 -70.03 44.06 5.71
C ILE A 211 -70.61 45.45 5.33
N PRO A 212 -71.95 45.66 5.42
CA PRO A 212 -72.59 46.91 4.97
C PRO A 212 -72.27 48.11 5.86
N ASP A 213 -72.29 47.93 7.19
CA ASP A 213 -72.06 48.98 8.17
C ASP A 213 -70.61 49.00 8.64
N LYS A 214 -69.82 49.85 7.98
CA LYS A 214 -68.39 50.09 8.27
C LYS A 214 -68.13 50.88 9.56
N LYS A 215 -69.17 51.32 10.27
CA LYS A 215 -69.05 52.02 11.56
C LYS A 215 -69.53 51.17 12.73
N SER A 216 -70.03 49.96 12.45
CA SER A 216 -70.44 49.00 13.47
C SER A 216 -69.25 48.51 14.29
N LYS A 217 -69.50 48.18 15.56
CA LYS A 217 -68.50 47.57 16.45
C LYS A 217 -67.95 46.25 15.88
N GLU A 218 -68.83 45.48 15.24
CA GLU A 218 -68.53 44.20 14.57
C GLU A 218 -67.53 44.39 13.42
N TYR A 219 -67.71 45.43 12.59
CA TYR A 219 -66.75 45.76 11.54
C TYR A 219 -65.34 46.06 12.09
N PHE A 220 -65.23 46.83 13.17
CA PHE A 220 -63.94 47.17 13.77
C PHE A 220 -63.24 45.97 14.41
N GLU A 221 -63.98 45.06 15.03
CA GLU A 221 -63.43 43.81 15.58
C GLU A 221 -62.93 42.90 14.46
N TYR A 222 -63.70 42.73 13.38
CA TYR A 222 -63.31 41.94 12.21
C TYR A 222 -62.10 42.54 11.47
N GLU A 223 -62.06 43.88 11.31
CA GLU A 223 -60.94 44.59 10.71
C GLU A 223 -59.64 44.38 11.52
N LYS A 224 -59.75 44.33 12.85
CA LYS A 224 -58.61 44.07 13.75
C LYS A 224 -58.06 42.65 13.55
N GLU A 225 -58.92 41.65 13.36
CA GLU A 225 -58.51 40.27 13.09
C GLU A 225 -57.83 40.14 11.71
N VAL A 226 -58.40 40.75 10.67
CA VAL A 226 -57.80 40.79 9.33
C VAL A 226 -56.43 41.50 9.36
N LYS A 227 -56.31 42.62 10.08
CA LYS A 227 -55.02 43.31 10.28
C LYS A 227 -54.00 42.42 10.99
N ALA A 228 -54.42 41.64 11.98
CA ALA A 228 -53.55 40.71 12.70
C ALA A 228 -53.07 39.56 11.78
N LEU A 229 -53.95 39.00 10.96
CA LEU A 229 -53.61 37.98 9.96
C LEU A 229 -52.62 38.53 8.92
N ARG A 230 -52.86 39.75 8.41
CA ARG A 230 -51.96 40.40 7.46
C ARG A 230 -50.57 40.63 8.07
N ARG A 231 -50.51 41.10 9.31
CA ARG A 231 -49.25 41.28 10.03
C ARG A 231 -48.49 39.97 10.17
N ARG A 232 -49.15 38.90 10.63
CA ARG A 232 -48.55 37.57 10.76
C ARG A 232 -48.01 37.05 9.43
N LEU A 233 -48.74 37.23 8.33
CA LEU A 233 -48.28 36.83 7.00
C LEU A 233 -47.04 37.62 6.55
N VAL A 234 -47.03 38.95 6.77
CA VAL A 234 -45.88 39.80 6.46
C VAL A 234 -44.65 39.39 7.27
N ASP A 235 -44.81 39.16 8.59
CA ASP A 235 -43.73 38.71 9.47
C ASP A 235 -43.17 37.35 9.02
N LEU A 236 -44.03 36.44 8.57
CA LEU A 236 -43.64 35.13 8.04
C LEU A 236 -42.89 35.23 6.71
N ILE A 237 -43.32 36.12 5.81
CA ILE A 237 -42.63 36.40 4.55
C ILE A 237 -41.24 37.01 4.81
N ASP A 238 -41.15 37.98 5.72
CA ASP A 238 -39.88 38.59 6.13
C ASP A 238 -38.94 37.56 6.77
N TYR A 239 -39.47 36.68 7.63
CA TYR A 239 -38.72 35.55 8.18
C TYR A 239 -38.19 34.63 7.07
N ILE A 240 -39.02 34.21 6.11
CA ILE A 240 -38.59 33.35 4.99
C ILE A 240 -37.48 34.03 4.17
N ALA A 241 -37.61 35.33 3.89
CA ALA A 241 -36.59 36.08 3.17
C ALA A 241 -35.25 36.09 3.92
N LYS A 242 -35.28 36.40 5.22
CA LYS A 242 -34.08 36.38 6.09
C LYS A 242 -33.43 35.00 6.16
N GLN A 243 -34.22 33.93 6.32
CA GLN A 243 -33.67 32.57 6.35
C GLN A 243 -33.05 32.19 5.00
N LYS A 244 -33.64 32.61 3.88
CA LYS A 244 -33.08 32.38 2.55
C LYS A 244 -31.70 33.03 2.39
N ASP A 245 -31.53 34.26 2.88
CA ASP A 245 -30.26 34.98 2.83
C ASP A 245 -29.20 34.31 3.73
N ILE A 246 -29.59 33.88 4.93
CA ILE A 246 -28.71 33.10 5.84
C ILE A 246 -28.26 31.80 5.18
N ILE A 247 -29.18 31.03 4.61
CA ILE A 247 -28.86 29.77 3.92
C ILE A 247 -27.88 30.04 2.78
N ALA A 248 -28.10 31.09 1.97
CA ALA A 248 -27.21 31.43 0.86
C ALA A 248 -25.80 31.80 1.35
N LYS A 249 -25.70 32.67 2.37
CA LYS A 249 -24.41 33.09 2.96
C LYS A 249 -23.64 31.88 3.51
N GLU A 250 -24.25 31.10 4.38
CA GLU A 250 -23.56 29.99 5.06
C GLU A 250 -23.28 28.82 4.10
N SER A 251 -24.13 28.58 3.10
CA SER A 251 -23.85 27.57 2.06
C SER A 251 -22.65 27.97 1.19
N ALA A 252 -22.50 29.26 0.85
CA ALA A 252 -21.35 29.76 0.12
C ALA A 252 -20.05 29.60 0.94
N ARG A 253 -20.15 29.80 2.26
CA ARG A 253 -19.04 29.60 3.20
C ARG A 253 -18.61 28.12 3.29
N LEU A 254 -19.58 27.19 3.36
CA LEU A 254 -19.31 25.74 3.29
C LEU A 254 -18.63 25.36 1.97
N GLN A 255 -19.11 25.90 0.84
CA GLN A 255 -18.53 25.63 -0.48
C GLN A 255 -17.08 26.14 -0.59
N SER A 256 -16.83 27.36 -0.12
CA SER A 256 -15.49 27.97 -0.11
C SER A 256 -14.50 27.14 0.72
N PHE A 257 -14.95 26.59 1.85
CA PHE A 257 -14.14 25.68 2.66
C PHE A 257 -13.81 24.38 1.91
N LYS A 258 -14.79 23.77 1.21
CA LYS A 258 -14.54 22.57 0.40
C LYS A 258 -13.48 22.85 -0.67
N GLU A 259 -13.65 23.91 -1.45
CA GLU A 259 -12.75 24.25 -2.56
C GLU A 259 -11.32 24.53 -2.08
N ARG A 260 -11.17 25.29 -0.99
CA ARG A 260 -9.87 25.64 -0.41
C ARG A 260 -9.09 24.41 0.07
N HIS A 261 -9.76 23.44 0.68
CA HIS A 261 -9.09 22.31 1.33
C HIS A 261 -9.06 21.02 0.48
N PHE A 262 -9.86 20.95 -0.60
CA PHE A 262 -9.88 19.77 -1.47
C PHE A 262 -8.53 19.49 -2.13
N GLN A 263 -7.88 20.53 -2.66
CA GLN A 263 -6.58 20.38 -3.33
C GLN A 263 -5.50 19.89 -2.36
N LYS A 264 -5.40 20.51 -1.17
CA LYS A 264 -4.46 20.09 -0.12
C LYS A 264 -4.71 18.64 0.31
N PHE A 265 -5.97 18.25 0.50
CA PHE A 265 -6.31 16.86 0.80
C PHE A 265 -5.89 15.90 -0.32
N SER A 266 -6.13 16.27 -1.58
CA SER A 266 -5.73 15.45 -2.74
C SER A 266 -4.22 15.20 -2.78
N GLU A 267 -3.43 16.25 -2.56
CA GLU A 267 -1.97 16.20 -2.54
C GLU A 267 -1.41 15.33 -1.41
N THR A 268 -2.10 15.27 -0.26
CA THR A 268 -1.72 14.39 0.85
C THR A 268 -2.25 12.96 0.68
N PHE A 269 -3.47 12.78 0.16
CA PHE A 269 -4.16 11.49 0.09
C PHE A 269 -3.49 10.50 -0.85
N ALA A 270 -3.12 10.94 -2.06
CA ALA A 270 -2.49 10.08 -3.06
C ALA A 270 -1.15 9.47 -2.58
N PRO A 271 -0.16 10.25 -2.08
CA PRO A 271 1.10 9.68 -1.63
C PRO A 271 0.96 8.80 -0.39
N MET A 272 0.14 9.18 0.59
CA MET A 272 -0.07 8.37 1.80
C MET A 272 -0.70 7.01 1.47
N THR A 273 -1.73 7.00 0.65
CA THR A 273 -2.38 5.75 0.24
C THR A 273 -1.46 4.90 -0.61
N ASN A 274 -0.71 5.48 -1.55
CA ASN A 274 0.27 4.73 -2.34
C ASN A 274 1.38 4.11 -1.47
N LYS A 275 1.83 4.82 -0.42
CA LYS A 275 2.79 4.29 0.57
C LYS A 275 2.22 3.08 1.31
N ILE A 276 0.96 3.14 1.77
CA ILE A 276 0.27 2.01 2.41
C ILE A 276 0.18 0.83 1.44
N LYS A 277 -0.26 1.06 0.20
CA LYS A 277 -0.37 0.02 -0.84
C LYS A 277 0.96 -0.67 -1.10
N THR A 278 2.03 0.09 -1.30
CA THR A 278 3.36 -0.44 -1.60
C THR A 278 3.89 -1.29 -0.44
N ARG A 279 3.70 -0.84 0.80
CA ARG A 279 4.08 -1.62 1.99
C ARG A 279 3.28 -2.91 2.12
N PHE A 280 1.98 -2.89 1.82
CA PHE A 280 1.15 -4.11 1.80
C PHE A 280 1.60 -5.11 0.75
N ILE A 281 1.90 -4.64 -0.47
CA ILE A 281 2.40 -5.52 -1.54
C ILE A 281 3.73 -6.15 -1.10
N LYS A 282 4.64 -5.36 -0.53
CA LYS A 282 5.91 -5.88 0.00
C LYS A 282 5.69 -6.95 1.08
N LEU A 283 4.82 -6.68 2.07
CA LEU A 283 4.45 -7.65 3.10
C LEU A 283 3.90 -8.96 2.49
N LEU A 284 2.97 -8.86 1.54
CA LEU A 284 2.40 -10.02 0.86
C LEU A 284 3.43 -10.79 0.03
N ASN A 285 4.35 -10.09 -0.63
CA ASN A 285 5.43 -10.72 -1.39
C ASN A 285 6.36 -11.53 -0.48
N THR A 286 6.74 -10.96 0.66
CA THR A 286 7.60 -11.62 1.65
C THR A 286 6.90 -12.81 2.31
N LYS A 287 5.66 -12.63 2.77
CA LYS A 287 4.88 -13.71 3.39
C LYS A 287 4.48 -14.79 2.38
N GLY A 288 4.21 -14.40 1.14
CA GLY A 288 4.03 -15.32 0.03
C GLY A 288 5.27 -16.17 -0.22
N TYR A 289 6.47 -15.57 -0.17
CA TYR A 289 7.73 -16.29 -0.31
C TYR A 289 7.97 -17.27 0.85
N GLU A 290 7.66 -16.87 2.09
CA GLU A 290 7.71 -17.76 3.25
C GLU A 290 6.82 -19.00 3.07
N LEU A 291 5.58 -18.79 2.61
CA LEU A 291 4.65 -19.89 2.30
C LEU A 291 5.20 -20.81 1.21
N ASP A 292 5.66 -20.23 0.10
CA ASP A 292 6.23 -20.96 -1.03
C ASP A 292 7.43 -21.82 -0.61
N LYS A 293 8.39 -21.20 0.09
CA LYS A 293 9.59 -21.86 0.59
C LYS A 293 9.24 -23.01 1.53
N SER A 294 8.35 -22.78 2.51
CA SER A 294 7.95 -23.80 3.49
C SER A 294 7.23 -24.98 2.82
N LEU A 295 6.31 -24.70 1.90
CA LEU A 295 5.61 -25.71 1.12
C LEU A 295 6.59 -26.60 0.35
N TRP A 296 7.50 -26.00 -0.43
CA TRP A 296 8.44 -26.75 -1.27
C TRP A 296 9.54 -27.45 -0.48
N GLN A 297 9.96 -26.92 0.68
CA GLN A 297 10.88 -27.60 1.58
C GLN A 297 10.31 -28.92 2.12
N ARG A 298 9.00 -28.97 2.38
CA ARG A 298 8.32 -30.21 2.79
C ARG A 298 8.06 -31.10 1.59
N ALA A 299 7.56 -30.53 0.49
CA ALA A 299 7.24 -31.25 -0.75
C ALA A 299 8.45 -32.02 -1.30
N LYS A 300 9.65 -31.44 -1.30
CA LYS A 300 10.87 -32.11 -1.80
C LYS A 300 11.32 -33.31 -0.96
N THR A 301 10.82 -33.47 0.27
CA THR A 301 11.09 -34.64 1.13
C THR A 301 9.99 -35.69 1.06
N ASN A 302 8.85 -35.36 0.47
CA ASN A 302 7.68 -36.22 0.44
C ASN A 302 7.73 -37.21 -0.73
N GLN A 303 7.58 -38.51 -0.44
CA GLN A 303 7.71 -39.58 -1.43
C GLN A 303 6.59 -39.57 -2.49
N TYR A 304 5.37 -39.18 -2.12
CA TYR A 304 4.24 -39.10 -3.05
C TYR A 304 4.44 -37.95 -4.04
N VAL A 305 4.96 -36.80 -3.58
CA VAL A 305 5.32 -35.68 -4.46
C VAL A 305 6.43 -36.07 -5.43
N LYS A 306 7.50 -36.73 -4.94
CA LYS A 306 8.59 -37.23 -5.81
C LYS A 306 8.06 -38.19 -6.87
N LYS A 307 7.23 -39.15 -6.47
CA LYS A 307 6.57 -40.09 -7.37
C LYS A 307 5.71 -39.36 -8.40
N PHE A 308 4.90 -38.39 -7.98
CA PHE A 308 4.07 -37.61 -8.89
C PHE A 308 4.90 -36.85 -9.94
N PHE A 309 6.00 -36.20 -9.55
CA PHE A 309 6.89 -35.52 -10.50
C PHE A 309 7.50 -36.48 -11.54
N ARG A 310 7.84 -37.70 -11.12
CA ARG A 310 8.33 -38.76 -12.01
C ARG A 310 7.24 -39.27 -12.94
N ASP A 311 6.09 -39.63 -12.40
CA ASP A 311 4.99 -40.26 -13.13
C ASP A 311 4.34 -39.27 -14.14
N ALA A 312 4.27 -37.98 -13.77
CA ALA A 312 3.81 -36.90 -14.66
C ALA A 312 4.89 -36.35 -15.60
N ASN A 313 6.10 -36.92 -15.58
CA ASN A 313 7.27 -36.50 -16.36
C ASN A 313 7.55 -34.99 -16.29
N ILE A 314 7.59 -34.46 -15.07
CA ILE A 314 7.87 -33.05 -14.78
C ILE A 314 9.39 -32.86 -14.72
N HIS A 315 9.94 -32.03 -15.62
CA HIS A 315 11.37 -31.69 -15.69
C HIS A 315 11.68 -30.41 -14.91
N GLY A 316 12.64 -30.48 -13.97
CA GLY A 316 13.05 -29.41 -13.07
C GLY A 316 13.06 -29.83 -11.60
N GLY A 317 13.45 -28.88 -10.73
CA GLY A 317 13.48 -29.08 -9.28
C GLY A 317 12.12 -29.01 -8.62
N TYR A 318 12.07 -29.38 -7.35
CA TYR A 318 10.86 -29.32 -6.52
C TYR A 318 10.60 -27.90 -6.04
N ASN A 319 10.16 -27.03 -6.96
CA ASN A 319 9.92 -25.62 -6.70
C ASN A 319 8.76 -25.06 -7.54
N SER A 320 8.28 -23.88 -7.14
CA SER A 320 7.14 -23.23 -7.77
C SER A 320 7.35 -22.92 -9.24
N ARG A 321 8.58 -22.60 -9.67
CA ARG A 321 8.90 -22.34 -11.09
C ARG A 321 8.60 -23.57 -11.94
N THR A 322 9.14 -24.72 -11.54
CA THR A 322 8.96 -26.00 -12.25
C THR A 322 7.48 -26.40 -12.27
N TYR A 323 6.81 -26.29 -11.12
CA TYR A 323 5.42 -26.69 -11.02
C TYR A 323 4.48 -25.74 -11.77
N LEU A 324 4.79 -24.44 -11.80
CA LEU A 324 4.08 -23.45 -12.63
C LEU A 324 4.23 -23.75 -14.11
N ARG A 325 5.44 -24.11 -14.57
CA ARG A 325 5.68 -24.56 -15.96
C ARG A 325 4.80 -25.75 -16.31
N TYR A 326 4.74 -26.76 -15.43
CA TYR A 326 3.86 -27.92 -15.60
C TYR A 326 2.39 -27.51 -15.65
N PHE A 327 1.93 -26.72 -14.68
CA PHE A 327 0.55 -26.24 -14.58
C PHE A 327 0.10 -25.49 -15.83
N LEU A 328 0.96 -24.60 -16.36
CA LEU A 328 0.65 -23.81 -17.56
C LEU A 328 0.72 -24.61 -18.86
N ARG A 329 1.45 -25.73 -18.91
CA ARG A 329 1.56 -26.58 -20.11
C ARG A 329 0.21 -27.17 -20.52
N GLY A 330 -0.67 -27.45 -19.57
CA GLY A 330 -2.01 -28.00 -19.83
C GLY A 330 -3.05 -26.98 -20.28
N LEU A 331 -2.72 -25.68 -20.33
CA LEU A 331 -3.68 -24.61 -20.62
C LEU A 331 -3.64 -24.18 -22.09
N ASP A 332 -4.81 -24.11 -22.72
CA ASP A 332 -4.98 -23.63 -24.09
C ASP A 332 -4.78 -22.12 -24.17
N LYS A 333 -3.66 -21.67 -24.77
CA LYS A 333 -3.24 -20.27 -24.97
C LYS A 333 -4.32 -19.35 -25.56
N ASN A 334 -5.27 -19.90 -26.31
CA ASN A 334 -6.32 -19.13 -26.98
C ASN A 334 -7.58 -18.93 -26.13
N LYS A 335 -7.71 -19.64 -24.99
CA LYS A 335 -8.87 -19.53 -24.07
C LYS A 335 -8.51 -18.89 -22.72
N ILE A 336 -7.35 -18.25 -22.66
CA ILE A 336 -6.73 -17.83 -21.41
C ILE A 336 -7.24 -16.46 -20.94
N SER A 337 -7.66 -16.39 -19.68
CA SER A 337 -8.03 -15.13 -19.02
C SER A 337 -6.83 -14.17 -18.88
N GLY A 338 -7.09 -12.86 -18.75
CA GLY A 338 -6.02 -11.86 -18.54
C GLY A 338 -5.07 -12.21 -17.39
N LYS A 339 -5.60 -12.68 -16.25
CA LYS A 339 -4.81 -13.11 -15.08
C LYS A 339 -3.87 -14.28 -15.38
N THR A 340 -4.31 -15.22 -16.20
CA THR A 340 -3.47 -16.38 -16.55
C THR A 340 -2.40 -16.00 -17.58
N ARG A 341 -2.61 -14.96 -18.40
CA ARG A 341 -1.56 -14.38 -19.26
C ARG A 341 -0.43 -13.73 -18.44
N GLU A 342 -0.78 -13.11 -17.31
CA GLU A 342 0.22 -12.57 -16.38
C GLU A 342 1.11 -13.68 -15.78
N LEU A 343 0.57 -14.87 -15.53
CA LEU A 343 1.36 -16.03 -15.07
C LEU A 343 2.38 -16.50 -16.11
N PHE A 344 2.06 -16.49 -17.42
CA PHE A 344 3.06 -16.80 -18.45
C PHE A 344 4.20 -15.78 -18.48
N THR A 345 3.88 -14.50 -18.31
CA THR A 345 4.88 -13.43 -18.26
C THR A 345 5.76 -13.56 -17.02
N LEU A 346 5.15 -13.89 -15.88
CA LEU A 346 5.87 -14.18 -14.64
C LEU A 346 6.79 -15.39 -14.80
N LEU A 347 6.29 -16.52 -15.32
CA LEU A 347 7.09 -17.72 -15.54
C LEU A 347 8.34 -17.42 -16.37
N LYS A 348 8.18 -16.72 -17.50
CA LYS A 348 9.32 -16.32 -18.34
C LYS A 348 10.35 -15.52 -17.54
N SER A 349 9.90 -14.53 -16.75
CA SER A 349 10.80 -13.73 -15.92
C SER A 349 11.51 -14.53 -14.82
N MET A 350 10.87 -15.60 -14.29
CA MET A 350 11.48 -16.50 -13.32
C MET A 350 12.53 -17.38 -14.01
N GLU A 351 12.22 -17.92 -15.19
CA GLU A 351 13.12 -18.77 -15.97
C GLU A 351 14.40 -18.04 -16.35
N ASP A 352 14.28 -16.81 -16.87
CA ASP A 352 15.42 -15.95 -17.24
C ASP A 352 16.37 -15.67 -16.06
N LYS A 353 15.83 -15.59 -14.83
CA LYS A 353 16.59 -15.33 -13.59
C LYS A 353 17.16 -16.58 -12.93
N SER A 354 16.64 -17.76 -13.25
CA SER A 354 16.89 -19.01 -12.51
C SER A 354 17.92 -19.96 -13.13
N VAL A 355 18.74 -19.49 -14.08
CA VAL A 355 19.71 -20.35 -14.76
C VAL A 355 20.85 -20.70 -13.78
N LYS A 356 20.92 -21.98 -13.41
CA LYS A 356 21.93 -22.53 -12.50
C LYS A 356 23.11 -23.11 -13.26
N ASN A 357 24.31 -22.91 -12.73
CA ASN A 357 25.55 -23.46 -13.28
C ASN A 357 26.01 -24.65 -12.42
N ILE A 358 26.36 -25.74 -13.09
CA ILE A 358 26.79 -26.99 -12.48
C ILE A 358 28.18 -27.33 -12.99
N MET A 359 29.08 -27.70 -12.08
CA MET A 359 30.38 -28.26 -12.42
C MET A 359 30.43 -29.73 -12.02
N ILE A 360 30.81 -30.57 -12.97
CA ILE A 360 31.03 -32.00 -12.76
C ILE A 360 32.54 -32.21 -12.70
N ILE A 361 33.02 -32.77 -11.60
CA ILE A 361 34.41 -33.10 -11.37
C ILE A 361 34.48 -34.63 -11.27
N GLN A 362 34.93 -35.31 -12.32
CA GLN A 362 34.99 -36.78 -12.37
C GLN A 362 36.19 -37.24 -13.18
N GLU A 363 36.75 -38.41 -12.85
CA GLU A 363 38.05 -38.85 -13.37
C GLU A 363 38.12 -39.04 -14.89
N ASN A 364 37.01 -39.31 -15.57
CA ASN A 364 37.01 -39.57 -17.02
C ASN A 364 35.75 -39.08 -17.74
N ASP A 365 35.87 -39.00 -19.07
CA ASP A 365 34.81 -38.58 -19.98
C ASP A 365 33.56 -39.47 -19.89
N THR A 366 33.73 -40.79 -19.73
CA THR A 366 32.58 -41.72 -19.69
C THR A 366 31.67 -41.45 -18.49
N LYS A 367 32.25 -41.26 -17.30
CA LYS A 367 31.51 -40.92 -16.08
C LYS A 367 30.85 -39.55 -16.20
N SER A 368 31.62 -38.53 -16.60
CA SER A 368 31.14 -37.15 -16.72
C SER A 368 30.06 -36.97 -17.78
N PHE A 369 30.16 -37.69 -18.91
CA PHE A 369 29.13 -37.73 -19.95
C PHE A 369 27.82 -38.31 -19.42
N ARG A 370 27.88 -39.42 -18.66
CA ARG A 370 26.68 -40.02 -18.04
C ARG A 370 26.03 -39.05 -17.05
N SER A 371 26.81 -38.44 -16.17
CA SER A 371 26.32 -37.45 -15.19
C SER A 371 25.68 -36.24 -15.89
N ARG A 372 26.31 -35.74 -16.96
CA ARG A 372 25.77 -34.65 -17.79
C ARG A 372 24.42 -35.02 -18.40
N GLN A 373 24.30 -36.20 -19.01
CA GLN A 373 23.02 -36.65 -19.59
C GLN A 373 21.91 -36.73 -18.55
N LEU A 374 22.21 -37.20 -17.33
CA LEU A 374 21.23 -37.25 -16.25
C LEU A 374 20.81 -35.84 -15.80
N ILE A 375 21.75 -34.91 -15.66
CA ILE A 375 21.47 -33.51 -15.32
C ILE A 375 20.59 -32.84 -16.38
N GLU A 376 20.95 -32.97 -17.66
CA GLU A 376 20.19 -32.38 -18.77
C GLU A 376 18.78 -32.97 -18.91
N ARG A 377 18.60 -34.24 -18.53
CA ARG A 377 17.28 -34.89 -18.46
C ARG A 377 16.42 -34.36 -17.31
N VAL A 378 17.05 -33.94 -16.21
CA VAL A 378 16.35 -33.29 -15.10
C VAL A 378 15.89 -31.91 -15.52
N ASP A 379 16.78 -31.06 -16.04
CA ASP A 379 16.43 -29.73 -16.56
C ASP A 379 17.45 -29.31 -17.63
N SER A 380 17.00 -29.22 -18.88
CA SER A 380 17.84 -28.85 -20.02
C SER A 380 18.28 -27.38 -19.99
N GLY A 381 17.72 -26.56 -19.10
CA GLY A 381 18.14 -25.17 -18.88
C GLY A 381 19.39 -25.02 -18.03
N LEU A 382 19.90 -26.10 -17.43
CA LEU A 382 21.10 -26.09 -16.58
C LEU A 382 22.37 -25.96 -17.42
N LYS A 383 23.32 -25.14 -16.96
CA LYS A 383 24.61 -24.97 -17.63
C LYS A 383 25.65 -25.88 -17.01
N VAL A 384 26.07 -26.90 -17.73
CA VAL A 384 27.01 -27.92 -17.24
C VAL A 384 28.43 -27.63 -17.74
N THR A 385 29.38 -27.62 -16.81
CA THR A 385 30.83 -27.62 -17.06
C THR A 385 31.44 -28.91 -16.52
N VAL A 386 32.53 -29.39 -17.12
CA VAL A 386 33.17 -30.67 -16.76
C VAL A 386 34.66 -30.43 -16.56
N GLU A 387 35.19 -30.96 -15.47
CA GLU A 387 36.61 -30.95 -15.13
C GLU A 387 37.05 -32.36 -14.69
N HIS A 388 38.28 -32.73 -15.01
CA HIS A 388 38.86 -34.03 -14.64
C HIS A 388 39.98 -33.91 -13.59
N ASN A 389 40.54 -32.70 -13.47
CA ASN A 389 41.59 -32.39 -12.51
C ASN A 389 40.99 -31.57 -11.36
N PRO A 390 41.06 -32.04 -10.11
CA PRO A 390 40.50 -31.31 -8.98
C PRO A 390 41.20 -29.97 -8.73
N PHE A 391 42.49 -29.82 -9.04
CA PHE A 391 43.19 -28.54 -8.84
C PHE A 391 42.72 -27.48 -9.83
N ASP A 392 42.61 -27.84 -11.11
CA ASP A 392 42.06 -26.94 -12.14
C ASP A 392 40.59 -26.59 -11.84
N ALA A 393 39.83 -27.55 -11.28
CA ALA A 393 38.45 -27.32 -10.86
C ALA A 393 38.35 -26.32 -9.71
N LEU A 394 39.25 -26.38 -8.70
CA LEU A 394 39.32 -25.38 -7.63
C LEU A 394 39.56 -23.99 -8.20
N GLU A 395 40.60 -23.82 -9.04
CA GLU A 395 40.91 -22.52 -9.66
C GLU A 395 39.71 -21.96 -10.45
N LYS A 396 39.05 -22.80 -11.25
CA LYS A 396 37.87 -22.41 -12.04
C LYS A 396 36.67 -22.10 -11.16
N LEU A 397 36.48 -22.83 -10.05
CA LEU A 397 35.39 -22.59 -9.11
C LEU A 397 35.59 -21.25 -8.37
N HIS A 398 36.83 -20.87 -8.07
CA HIS A 398 37.15 -19.55 -7.54
C HIS A 398 36.92 -18.43 -8.55
N ALA A 399 37.40 -18.60 -9.79
CA ALA A 399 37.24 -17.60 -10.85
C ALA A 399 35.77 -17.43 -11.28
N LYS A 400 35.03 -18.53 -11.32
CA LYS A 400 33.62 -18.57 -11.73
C LYS A 400 32.84 -19.50 -10.79
N PRO A 401 32.26 -18.94 -9.72
CA PRO A 401 31.44 -19.70 -8.79
C PRO A 401 30.31 -20.45 -9.49
N GLN A 402 30.09 -21.68 -9.04
CA GLN A 402 29.01 -22.54 -9.51
C GLN A 402 27.91 -22.59 -8.47
N ASP A 403 26.70 -22.98 -8.87
CA ASP A 403 25.61 -23.19 -7.93
C ASP A 403 25.65 -24.59 -7.33
N ILE A 404 26.07 -25.58 -8.13
CA ILE A 404 26.12 -26.99 -7.75
C ILE A 404 27.46 -27.58 -8.22
N VAL A 405 28.09 -28.37 -7.37
CA VAL A 405 29.30 -29.13 -7.72
C VAL A 405 29.03 -30.62 -7.50
N VAL A 406 29.16 -31.39 -8.57
CA VAL A 406 29.05 -32.86 -8.55
C VAL A 406 30.47 -33.41 -8.60
N ILE A 407 30.90 -34.15 -7.59
CA ILE A 407 32.28 -34.65 -7.46
C ILE A 407 32.30 -36.14 -7.11
N ASP A 408 33.15 -36.93 -7.78
CA ASP A 408 33.41 -38.31 -7.33
C ASP A 408 34.04 -38.30 -5.92
N SER A 409 33.74 -39.29 -5.08
CA SER A 409 34.27 -39.39 -3.71
C SER A 409 35.80 -39.39 -3.63
N LYS A 410 36.44 -39.81 -4.71
CA LYS A 410 37.89 -39.79 -4.91
C LYS A 410 38.19 -39.49 -6.38
N ILE A 411 39.10 -38.55 -6.63
CA ILE A 411 39.53 -38.13 -7.98
C ILE A 411 41.03 -37.94 -7.98
N ASN A 412 41.74 -38.66 -8.84
CA ASN A 412 43.21 -38.57 -8.97
C ASN A 412 43.94 -38.68 -7.62
N GLY A 413 43.40 -39.50 -6.70
CA GLY A 413 43.95 -39.67 -5.36
C GLY A 413 43.39 -38.71 -4.28
N LEU A 414 42.81 -37.58 -4.66
CA LEU A 414 42.23 -36.59 -3.74
C LEU A 414 40.83 -37.02 -3.28
N HIS A 415 40.55 -36.92 -1.98
CA HIS A 415 39.21 -37.17 -1.45
C HIS A 415 38.33 -35.92 -1.59
N ALA A 416 37.04 -36.13 -1.90
CA ALA A 416 36.09 -35.03 -2.03
C ALA A 416 35.99 -34.14 -0.77
N PHE A 417 36.22 -34.72 0.41
CA PHE A 417 36.21 -34.00 1.69
C PHE A 417 37.34 -32.97 1.76
N ASP A 418 38.52 -33.32 1.26
CA ASP A 418 39.67 -32.42 1.25
C ASP A 418 39.45 -31.29 0.24
N PHE A 419 38.91 -31.61 -0.94
CA PHE A 419 38.51 -30.61 -1.93
C PHE A 419 37.52 -29.59 -1.36
N VAL A 420 36.45 -30.05 -0.69
CA VAL A 420 35.43 -29.16 -0.12
C VAL A 420 36.02 -28.29 0.99
N ARG A 421 36.91 -28.85 1.82
CA ARG A 421 37.59 -28.10 2.88
C ARG A 421 38.47 -27.00 2.30
N GLU A 422 39.32 -27.33 1.33
CA GLU A 422 40.22 -26.39 0.67
C GLU A 422 39.45 -25.24 -0.01
N TYR A 423 38.38 -25.59 -0.74
CA TYR A 423 37.52 -24.57 -1.35
C TYR A 423 36.91 -23.62 -0.31
N LYS A 424 36.41 -24.15 0.82
CA LYS A 424 35.78 -23.34 1.88
C LYS A 424 36.75 -22.49 2.67
N GLU A 425 38.01 -22.90 2.78
CA GLU A 425 39.06 -22.12 3.43
C GLU A 425 39.50 -20.91 2.58
N THR A 426 39.09 -20.84 1.32
CA THR A 426 39.47 -19.75 0.42
C THR A 426 38.69 -18.46 0.71
N PRO A 427 39.34 -17.29 0.73
CA PRO A 427 38.65 -16.01 0.91
C PRO A 427 37.55 -15.79 -0.13
N ASN A 428 36.36 -15.36 0.31
CA ASN A 428 35.18 -15.11 -0.51
C ASN A 428 34.58 -16.34 -1.22
N ALA A 429 34.89 -17.57 -0.76
CA ALA A 429 34.23 -18.77 -1.23
C ALA A 429 32.70 -18.61 -1.16
N LYS A 430 32.04 -18.84 -2.30
CA LYS A 430 30.58 -18.97 -2.33
C LYS A 430 30.19 -20.33 -1.76
N ASN A 431 28.92 -20.51 -1.39
CA ASN A 431 28.40 -21.79 -0.89
C ASN A 431 27.64 -22.53 -2.00
N PRO A 432 28.30 -23.25 -2.92
CA PRO A 432 27.62 -24.17 -3.81
C PRO A 432 27.07 -25.35 -3.01
N ILE A 433 26.09 -26.03 -3.60
CA ILE A 433 25.62 -27.33 -3.09
C ILE A 433 26.57 -28.40 -3.60
N PHE A 434 27.13 -29.20 -2.69
CA PHE A 434 28.03 -30.30 -3.05
C PHE A 434 27.26 -31.63 -3.10
N ILE A 435 27.42 -32.34 -4.21
CA ILE A 435 26.88 -33.69 -4.43
C ILE A 435 28.07 -34.63 -4.66
N VAL A 436 28.28 -35.56 -3.73
CA VAL A 436 29.36 -36.53 -3.81
C VAL A 436 28.85 -37.84 -4.40
N VAL A 437 29.47 -38.28 -5.50
CA VAL A 437 29.18 -39.55 -6.17
C VAL A 437 30.10 -40.63 -5.61
N THR A 438 29.52 -41.67 -5.01
CA THR A 438 30.26 -42.75 -4.35
C THR A 438 30.08 -44.07 -5.11
N PRO A 439 31.08 -44.98 -5.06
CA PRO A 439 30.96 -46.29 -5.72
C PRO A 439 29.92 -47.20 -5.04
N GLN A 440 29.71 -47.04 -3.74
CA GLN A 440 28.81 -47.84 -2.92
C GLN A 440 28.12 -46.99 -1.85
N GLN A 441 27.13 -47.55 -1.16
CA GLN A 441 26.47 -46.87 -0.04
C GLN A 441 27.49 -46.48 1.02
N VAL A 442 27.33 -45.26 1.52
CA VAL A 442 28.20 -44.65 2.51
C VAL A 442 27.60 -44.85 3.89
N GLU A 443 28.44 -45.16 4.88
CA GLU A 443 28.00 -45.27 6.27
C GLU A 443 27.42 -43.95 6.79
N TYR A 444 26.41 -44.04 7.66
CA TYR A 444 25.73 -42.87 8.22
C TYR A 444 26.69 -41.84 8.84
N LYS A 445 27.72 -42.31 9.55
CA LYS A 445 28.73 -41.45 10.18
C LYS A 445 29.48 -40.59 9.16
N VAL A 446 29.88 -41.17 8.02
CA VAL A 446 30.59 -40.45 6.96
C VAL A 446 29.65 -39.42 6.30
N VAL A 447 28.36 -39.74 6.17
CA VAL A 447 27.36 -38.78 5.69
C VAL A 447 27.21 -37.60 6.66
N GLU A 448 27.18 -37.84 7.97
CA GLU A 448 27.14 -36.77 8.98
C GLU A 448 28.40 -35.90 8.95
N ASP A 449 29.59 -36.50 8.89
CA ASP A 449 30.86 -35.79 8.79
C ASP A 449 30.91 -34.92 7.52
N GLY A 450 30.41 -35.46 6.40
CA GLY A 450 30.29 -34.73 5.14
C GLY A 450 29.32 -33.55 5.23
N ARG A 451 28.16 -33.73 5.86
CA ARG A 451 27.19 -32.64 6.09
C ARG A 451 27.76 -31.53 6.97
N ALA A 452 28.55 -31.88 7.98
CA ALA A 452 29.24 -30.88 8.81
C ALA A 452 30.26 -30.06 8.00
N LEU A 453 30.87 -30.65 6.98
CA LEU A 453 31.70 -29.96 5.98
C LEU A 453 30.89 -29.24 4.90
N GLY A 454 29.55 -29.34 4.94
CA GLY A 454 28.60 -28.80 3.97
C GLY A 454 28.60 -29.50 2.62
N ILE A 455 28.66 -30.83 2.64
CA ILE A 455 28.21 -31.71 1.56
C ILE A 455 26.75 -32.06 1.82
N GLU A 456 25.86 -31.68 0.90
CA GLU A 456 24.43 -31.90 1.07
C GLU A 456 23.99 -33.31 0.70
N TYR A 457 24.58 -33.90 -0.36
CA TYR A 457 24.10 -35.16 -0.93
C TYR A 457 25.22 -36.15 -1.21
N PHE A 458 24.96 -37.42 -0.90
CA PHE A 458 25.78 -38.57 -1.27
C PHE A 458 24.95 -39.50 -2.14
N VAL A 459 25.47 -39.86 -3.31
CA VAL A 459 24.74 -40.64 -4.31
C VAL A 459 25.61 -41.79 -4.80
N VAL A 460 25.04 -43.00 -4.84
CA VAL A 460 25.73 -44.16 -5.41
C VAL A 460 25.76 -44.07 -6.93
N ALA A 461 26.93 -44.24 -7.54
CA ALA A 461 27.15 -44.04 -8.98
C ALA A 461 26.27 -44.91 -9.90
N THR A 462 25.83 -46.07 -9.40
CA THR A 462 24.92 -46.97 -10.12
C THR A 462 23.46 -46.53 -10.05
N ASP A 463 23.09 -45.72 -9.05
CA ASP A 463 21.72 -45.28 -8.80
C ASP A 463 21.43 -43.96 -9.53
N SER A 464 21.01 -44.09 -10.79
CA SER A 464 20.67 -42.94 -11.65
C SER A 464 19.43 -42.19 -11.18
N GLU A 465 18.55 -42.85 -10.42
CA GLU A 465 17.35 -42.22 -9.87
C GLU A 465 17.70 -41.35 -8.67
N ALA A 466 18.47 -41.86 -7.70
CA ALA A 466 18.97 -41.07 -6.58
C ALA A 466 19.83 -39.89 -7.04
N PHE A 467 20.62 -40.07 -8.11
CA PHE A 467 21.38 -38.97 -8.73
C PHE A 467 20.46 -37.88 -9.27
N SER A 468 19.47 -38.26 -10.08
CA SER A 468 18.52 -37.30 -10.66
C SER A 468 17.72 -36.58 -9.57
N ASP A 469 17.33 -37.30 -8.51
CA ASP A 469 16.62 -36.72 -7.36
C ASP A 469 17.51 -35.74 -6.56
N ALA A 470 18.80 -36.06 -6.36
CA ALA A 470 19.74 -35.14 -5.74
C ALA A 470 19.88 -33.82 -6.52
N ILE A 471 19.97 -33.90 -7.86
CA ILE A 471 19.97 -32.70 -8.72
C ILE A 471 18.65 -31.93 -8.58
N ARG A 472 17.50 -32.60 -8.58
CA ARG A 472 16.18 -31.95 -8.39
C ARG A 472 16.03 -31.26 -7.04
N MET A 473 16.66 -31.79 -5.99
CA MET A 473 16.64 -31.19 -4.66
C MET A 473 17.60 -30.01 -4.53
N ALA A 474 18.65 -29.96 -5.36
CA ALA A 474 19.68 -28.92 -5.36
C ALA A 474 19.33 -27.68 -6.21
N ILE A 475 18.40 -27.80 -7.17
CA ILE A 475 17.93 -26.69 -8.03
C ILE A 475 16.61 -26.09 -7.52
#